data_AF-A0A1B6CXZ7-F1
#
_entry.id   AF-A0A1B6CXZ7-F1
#
_cell.length_a   1.000
_cell.length_b   1.000
_cell.length_c   1.000
_cell.angle_alpha   90.00
_cell.angle_beta   90.00
_cell.angle_gamma   90.00
#
_symmetry.space_group_name_H-M   'P 1'
#
loop_
_entity.id
_entity.type
_entity.pdbx_description
1 polymer ?
#
loop_
_entity_poly.entity_id
_entity_poly.type
_entity_poly.pdbx_seq_one_letter_code
_entity_poly.pdbx_strand_id
1 'polypeptide(L)'
;MVEKNLIKMTTLLCIVAVVLEVLKHEKKLYAMATKNFSTKGPSAMSRNLNYEQLNALIKEDKIVLIDVRQAREIKETGALPGSHNVPIEELEFALKLDPVEFEDRYNFPKPDYDQEIVFSCRSGRRSLVALENALSVGYKNAKHYTGGWLDWEKHQK
;
A
#
# COMPACT_ATOMS: atom_id res chain seq x y z
N MET A 1 14.34 6.85 71.58
CA MET A 1 13.23 6.28 70.77
C MET A 1 12.89 7.13 69.53
N VAL A 2 13.45 8.34 69.36
CA VAL A 2 13.16 9.27 68.24
C VAL A 2 13.98 8.96 66.97
N GLU A 3 15.22 8.49 67.13
CA GLU A 3 16.20 8.30 66.04
C GLU A 3 15.83 7.18 65.05
N LYS A 4 15.25 6.07 65.53
CA LYS A 4 14.80 4.95 64.67
C LYS A 4 13.61 5.33 63.78
N ASN A 5 12.80 6.29 64.20
CA ASN A 5 11.70 6.81 63.38
C ASN A 5 12.20 7.81 62.33
N LEU A 6 13.23 8.59 62.66
CA LEU A 6 13.85 9.51 61.70
C LEU A 6 14.52 8.75 60.55
N ILE A 7 15.24 7.66 60.84
CA ILE A 7 15.86 6.79 59.82
C ILE A 7 14.80 6.12 58.94
N LYS A 8 13.69 5.62 59.51
CA LYS A 8 12.60 5.04 58.72
C LYS A 8 11.93 6.08 57.81
N MET A 9 11.75 7.31 58.28
CA MET A 9 11.11 8.38 57.53
C MET A 9 12.01 8.90 56.40
N THR A 10 13.33 9.02 56.62
CA THR A 10 14.28 9.39 55.57
C THR A 10 14.46 8.28 54.55
N THR A 11 14.50 7.01 54.97
CA THR A 11 14.59 5.87 54.04
C THR A 11 13.31 5.77 53.18
N LEU A 12 12.13 6.01 53.78
CA LEU A 12 10.86 6.04 53.05
C LEU A 12 10.81 7.18 52.03
N LEU A 13 11.30 8.37 52.39
CA LEU A 13 11.42 9.50 51.46
C LEU A 13 12.35 9.19 50.27
N CYS A 14 13.51 8.55 50.54
CA CYS A 14 14.44 8.15 49.49
C CYS A 14 13.84 7.12 48.53
N ILE A 15 13.10 6.13 49.04
CA ILE A 15 12.44 5.12 48.19
C ILE A 15 11.37 5.79 47.32
N VAL A 16 10.56 6.69 47.87
CA VAL A 16 9.55 7.43 47.10
C VAL A 16 10.22 8.29 46.01
N ALA A 17 11.33 8.95 46.31
CA ALA A 17 12.08 9.75 45.33
C ALA A 17 12.62 8.88 44.18
N VAL A 18 13.25 7.73 44.48
CA VAL A 18 13.77 6.79 43.48
C VAL A 18 12.65 6.23 42.61
N VAL A 19 11.51 5.85 43.20
CA VAL A 19 10.34 5.37 42.45
C VAL A 19 9.80 6.45 41.51
N LEU A 20 9.70 7.70 41.98
CA LEU A 20 9.26 8.82 41.13
C LEU A 20 10.26 9.11 40.00
N GLU A 21 11.56 8.96 40.22
CA GLU A 21 12.61 9.13 39.20
C GLU A 21 12.52 8.05 38.10
N VAL A 22 12.34 6.78 38.51
CA VAL A 22 12.16 5.64 37.59
C VAL A 22 10.89 5.80 36.76
N LEU A 23 9.77 6.17 37.39
CA LEU A 23 8.50 6.41 36.68
C LEU A 23 8.59 7.59 35.70
N LYS A 24 9.39 8.63 36.00
CA LYS A 24 9.66 9.72 35.04
C LYS A 24 10.48 9.23 33.85
N HIS A 25 11.40 8.29 34.04
CA HIS A 25 12.22 7.73 32.99
C HIS A 25 11.39 6.84 32.03
N GLU A 26 10.52 5.99 32.57
CA GLU A 26 9.59 5.18 31.76
C GLU A 26 8.63 6.05 30.94
N LYS A 27 8.09 7.12 31.54
CA LYS A 27 7.23 8.08 30.82
C LYS A 27 7.96 8.82 29.70
N LYS A 28 9.26 9.13 29.87
CA LYS A 28 10.10 9.69 28.80
C LYS A 28 10.32 8.70 27.67
N LEU A 29 10.58 7.43 27.98
CA LEU A 29 10.74 6.38 26.98
C LEU A 29 9.45 6.18 26.15
N TYR A 30 8.29 6.18 26.81
CA TYR A 30 6.97 6.11 26.15
C TYR A 30 6.67 7.37 25.31
N ALA A 31 7.02 8.56 25.80
CA ALA A 31 6.85 9.81 25.07
C ALA A 31 7.79 9.92 23.85
N MET A 32 8.97 9.30 23.89
CA MET A 32 9.88 9.20 22.73
C MET A 32 9.38 8.18 21.70
N ALA A 33 8.85 7.03 22.16
CA ALA A 33 8.26 6.01 21.29
C ALA A 33 7.02 6.52 20.53
N THR A 34 6.28 7.48 21.09
CA THR A 34 5.09 8.08 20.46
C THR A 34 5.38 9.33 19.63
N LYS A 35 6.55 9.98 19.80
CA LYS A 35 6.93 11.19 19.04
C LYS A 35 7.33 10.95 17.58
N ASN A 36 7.62 9.70 17.20
CA ASN A 36 7.94 9.32 15.82
C ASN A 36 6.74 8.72 15.06
N PHE A 37 5.57 8.68 15.69
CA PHE A 37 4.35 8.28 15.01
C PHE A 37 3.79 9.50 14.27
N SER A 38 4.25 9.69 13.04
CA SER A 38 3.55 10.48 12.03
C SER A 38 2.07 10.09 12.09
N THR A 39 1.21 11.09 12.24
CA THR A 39 -0.25 10.97 12.44
C THR A 39 -0.99 10.50 11.18
N LYS A 40 -0.46 9.52 10.48
CA LYS A 40 -1.28 8.64 9.66
C LYS A 40 -1.61 7.46 10.55
N GLY A 41 -2.89 7.28 10.89
CA GLY A 41 -3.39 5.96 11.28
C GLY A 41 -3.06 4.93 10.18
N PRO A 42 -3.67 3.73 10.15
CA PRO A 42 -3.72 2.98 8.91
C PRO A 42 -4.51 3.82 7.91
N SER A 43 -3.85 4.77 7.24
CA SER A 43 -4.43 5.55 6.17
C SER A 43 -4.86 4.51 5.17
N ALA A 44 -6.14 4.49 4.82
CA ALA A 44 -6.58 3.79 3.62
C ALA A 44 -5.56 4.13 2.53
N MET A 45 -4.72 3.15 2.15
CA MET A 45 -3.70 3.41 1.13
C MET A 45 -4.45 3.95 -0.08
N SER A 46 -4.05 5.14 -0.54
CA SER A 46 -4.70 5.78 -1.67
C SER A 46 -4.78 4.77 -2.82
N ARG A 47 -5.99 4.52 -3.31
CA ARG A 47 -6.20 3.71 -4.52
C ARG A 47 -5.77 4.44 -5.79
N ASN A 48 -5.51 5.73 -5.68
CA ASN A 48 -5.01 6.58 -6.74
C ASN A 48 -3.48 6.64 -6.62
N LEU A 49 -2.78 6.11 -7.62
CA LEU A 49 -1.34 6.16 -7.70
C LEU A 49 -0.88 7.22 -8.70
N ASN A 50 0.20 7.91 -8.36
CA ASN A 50 0.96 8.76 -9.27
C ASN A 50 2.18 8.00 -9.86
N TYR A 51 2.99 8.68 -10.68
CA TYR A 51 4.17 8.08 -11.31
C TYR A 51 5.19 7.58 -10.29
N GLU A 52 5.56 8.37 -9.27
CA GLU A 52 6.62 7.98 -8.34
C GLU A 52 6.21 6.75 -7.53
N GLN A 53 4.95 6.68 -7.10
CA GLN A 53 4.41 5.55 -6.37
C GLN A 53 4.36 4.29 -7.22
N LEU A 54 3.85 4.39 -8.46
CA LEU A 54 3.84 3.24 -9.37
C LEU A 54 5.25 2.75 -9.67
N ASN A 55 6.18 3.65 -9.98
CA ASN A 55 7.56 3.29 -10.30
C ASN A 55 8.28 2.62 -9.12
N ALA A 56 8.02 3.07 -7.88
CA ALA A 56 8.52 2.40 -6.68
C ALA A 56 7.98 0.97 -6.57
N LEU A 57 6.67 0.79 -6.76
CA LEU A 57 6.02 -0.53 -6.68
C LEU A 57 6.50 -1.50 -7.77
N ILE A 58 6.72 -1.02 -9.00
CA ILE A 58 7.30 -1.81 -10.10
C ILE A 58 8.72 -2.27 -9.73
N LYS A 59 9.55 -1.39 -9.15
CA LYS A 59 10.93 -1.73 -8.75
C LYS A 59 11.00 -2.74 -7.61
N GLU A 60 10.00 -2.71 -6.72
CA GLU A 60 9.91 -3.66 -5.61
C GLU A 60 9.37 -5.03 -6.05
N ASP A 61 8.82 -5.15 -7.26
CA ASP A 61 8.22 -6.37 -7.80
C ASP A 61 7.11 -6.97 -6.90
N LYS A 62 6.31 -6.08 -6.29
CA LYS A 62 5.27 -6.44 -5.30
C LYS A 62 3.85 -6.36 -5.82
N ILE A 63 3.67 -6.00 -7.08
CA ILE A 63 2.35 -5.71 -7.65
C ILE A 63 2.09 -6.54 -8.89
N VAL A 64 0.81 -6.81 -9.16
CA VAL A 64 0.37 -7.19 -10.51
C VAL A 64 -0.08 -5.93 -11.23
N LEU A 65 0.66 -5.56 -12.27
CA LEU A 65 0.31 -4.41 -13.10
C LEU A 65 -0.51 -4.88 -14.30
N ILE A 66 -1.75 -4.40 -14.42
CA ILE A 66 -2.66 -4.75 -15.51
C ILE A 66 -2.93 -3.51 -16.38
N ASP A 67 -2.51 -3.53 -17.63
CA ASP A 67 -2.83 -2.52 -18.63
C ASP A 67 -4.14 -2.88 -19.34
N VAL A 68 -5.17 -2.04 -19.15
CA VAL A 68 -6.52 -2.26 -19.68
C VAL A 68 -6.78 -1.60 -21.05
N ARG A 69 -5.70 -1.18 -21.73
CA ARG A 69 -5.78 -0.73 -23.12
C ARG A 69 -6.04 -1.89 -24.08
N GLN A 70 -6.42 -1.56 -25.32
CA GLN A 70 -6.46 -2.56 -26.38
C GLN A 70 -5.03 -2.94 -26.79
N ALA A 71 -4.82 -4.20 -27.16
CA ALA A 71 -3.51 -4.72 -27.58
C ALA A 71 -2.87 -3.90 -28.72
N ARG A 72 -3.67 -3.31 -29.62
CA ARG A 72 -3.17 -2.40 -30.67
C ARG A 72 -2.49 -1.15 -30.12
N GLU A 73 -3.06 -0.53 -29.08
CA GLU A 73 -2.49 0.67 -28.45
C GLU A 73 -1.11 0.33 -27.85
N ILE A 74 -1.00 -0.84 -27.22
CA ILE A 74 0.25 -1.32 -26.62
C ILE A 74 1.30 -1.61 -27.69
N LYS A 75 0.91 -2.22 -28.81
CA LYS A 75 1.83 -2.47 -29.95
C LYS A 75 2.36 -1.18 -30.56
N GLU A 76 1.54 -0.12 -30.60
CA GLU A 76 1.90 1.16 -31.20
C GLU A 76 2.77 2.03 -30.28
N THR A 77 2.44 2.09 -28.99
CA THR A 77 3.12 3.02 -28.06
C THR A 77 4.14 2.34 -27.15
N GLY A 78 4.04 1.03 -26.95
CA GLY A 78 4.74 0.29 -25.91
C GLY A 78 3.86 -0.01 -24.68
N ALA A 79 4.42 -0.83 -23.78
CA ALA A 79 3.81 -1.30 -22.55
C ALA A 79 4.54 -0.75 -21.32
N LEU A 80 3.87 -0.70 -20.17
CA LEU A 80 4.56 -0.44 -18.91
C LEU A 80 5.44 -1.65 -18.56
N PRO A 81 6.61 -1.45 -17.93
CA PRO A 81 7.47 -2.56 -17.54
C PRO A 81 6.74 -3.54 -16.62
N GLY A 82 6.78 -4.83 -16.96
CA GLY A 82 6.12 -5.89 -16.18
C GLY A 82 4.59 -5.88 -16.24
N SER A 83 3.95 -5.08 -17.10
CA SER A 83 2.49 -5.07 -17.20
C SER A 83 1.94 -6.23 -18.04
N HIS A 84 0.82 -6.78 -17.61
CA HIS A 84 0.01 -7.73 -18.39
C HIS A 84 -1.17 -7.01 -19.05
N ASN A 85 -1.55 -7.41 -20.26
CA ASN A 85 -2.67 -6.80 -20.97
C ASN A 85 -3.97 -7.57 -20.75
N VAL A 86 -4.97 -6.90 -20.18
CA VAL A 86 -6.35 -7.40 -20.10
C VAL A 86 -7.28 -6.26 -20.50
N PRO A 87 -7.78 -6.20 -21.76
CA PRO A 87 -8.62 -5.10 -22.23
C PRO A 87 -9.83 -4.86 -21.32
N ILE A 88 -10.20 -3.58 -21.14
CA ILE A 88 -11.28 -3.20 -20.21
C ILE A 88 -12.62 -3.88 -20.54
N GLU A 89 -12.87 -4.13 -21.83
CA GLU A 89 -14.08 -4.79 -22.32
C GLU A 89 -14.17 -6.27 -21.88
N GLU A 90 -13.02 -6.90 -21.62
CA GLU A 90 -12.92 -8.29 -21.19
C GLU A 90 -12.73 -8.43 -19.68
N LEU A 91 -12.28 -7.37 -19.00
CA LEU A 91 -11.83 -7.41 -17.62
C LEU A 91 -12.87 -7.96 -16.63
N GLU A 92 -14.14 -7.52 -16.72
CA GLU A 92 -15.16 -8.00 -15.79
C GLU A 92 -15.37 -9.52 -15.88
N PHE A 93 -15.34 -10.05 -17.10
CA PHE A 93 -15.40 -11.48 -17.36
C PHE A 93 -14.11 -12.17 -16.90
N ALA A 94 -12.95 -11.61 -17.25
CA ALA A 94 -11.63 -12.13 -16.88
C ALA A 94 -11.51 -12.35 -15.36
N LEU A 95 -11.92 -11.38 -14.55
CA LEU A 95 -11.82 -11.47 -13.10
C LEU A 95 -12.72 -12.56 -12.48
N LYS A 96 -13.72 -13.07 -13.22
CA LYS A 96 -14.64 -14.13 -12.78
C LYS A 96 -14.25 -15.53 -13.26
N LEU A 97 -13.31 -15.65 -14.20
CA LEU A 97 -12.80 -16.94 -14.71
C LEU A 97 -12.18 -17.79 -13.61
N ASP A 98 -12.15 -19.11 -13.78
CA ASP A 98 -11.26 -19.91 -12.94
C ASP A 98 -9.78 -19.62 -13.26
N PRO A 99 -8.85 -19.91 -12.34
CA PRO A 99 -7.43 -19.58 -12.55
C PRO A 99 -6.80 -20.21 -13.80
N VAL A 100 -7.23 -21.41 -14.21
CA VAL A 100 -6.65 -22.12 -15.36
C VAL A 100 -7.12 -21.50 -16.66
N GLU A 101 -8.42 -21.22 -16.80
CA GLU A 101 -8.96 -20.51 -17.97
C GLU A 101 -8.41 -19.09 -18.11
N PHE A 102 -8.18 -18.41 -16.99
CA PHE A 102 -7.55 -17.09 -16.99
C PHE A 102 -6.13 -17.12 -17.54
N GLU A 103 -5.31 -18.05 -17.03
CA GLU A 103 -3.90 -18.16 -17.41
C GLU A 103 -3.73 -18.56 -18.89
N ASP A 104 -4.56 -19.48 -19.39
CA ASP A 104 -4.58 -19.87 -20.81
C ASP A 104 -4.87 -18.67 -21.73
N ARG A 105 -5.82 -17.80 -21.33
CA ARG A 105 -6.24 -16.66 -22.15
C ARG A 105 -5.27 -15.49 -22.12
N TYR A 106 -4.78 -15.13 -20.93
CA TYR A 106 -4.00 -13.89 -20.74
C TYR A 106 -2.51 -14.12 -20.55
N ASN A 107 -2.07 -15.39 -20.48
CA ASN A 107 -0.67 -15.79 -20.38
C ASN A 107 0.02 -15.23 -19.13
N PHE A 108 -0.71 -15.17 -18.00
CA PHE A 108 -0.17 -14.94 -16.66
C PHE A 108 -1.12 -15.50 -15.59
N PRO A 109 -0.62 -15.84 -14.39
CA PRO A 109 -1.45 -16.37 -13.32
C PRO A 109 -2.56 -15.38 -12.91
N LYS A 110 -3.75 -15.89 -12.65
CA LYS A 110 -4.85 -15.08 -12.12
C LYS A 110 -4.45 -14.47 -10.78
N PRO A 111 -4.59 -13.14 -10.58
CA PRO A 111 -4.28 -12.52 -9.30
C PRO A 111 -5.22 -13.01 -8.19
N ASP A 112 -4.65 -13.23 -7.00
CA ASP A 112 -5.42 -13.54 -5.79
C ASP A 112 -6.22 -12.31 -5.33
N TYR A 113 -7.35 -12.53 -4.65
CA TYR A 113 -8.22 -11.45 -4.15
C TYR A 113 -7.53 -10.50 -3.15
N ASP A 114 -6.48 -10.98 -2.47
CA ASP A 114 -5.69 -10.21 -1.51
C ASP A 114 -4.40 -9.65 -2.10
N GLN A 115 -4.04 -10.01 -3.34
CA GLN A 115 -2.84 -9.51 -4.00
C GLN A 115 -2.99 -8.03 -4.38
N GLU A 116 -1.88 -7.28 -4.34
CA GLU A 116 -1.88 -5.88 -4.75
C GLU A 116 -1.92 -5.78 -6.27
N ILE A 117 -3.00 -5.19 -6.81
CA ILE A 117 -3.22 -5.03 -8.25
C ILE A 117 -3.26 -3.55 -8.58
N VAL A 118 -2.53 -3.16 -9.61
CA VAL A 118 -2.57 -1.81 -10.13
C VAL A 118 -3.06 -1.83 -11.57
N PHE A 119 -4.14 -1.10 -11.84
CA PHE A 119 -4.65 -0.92 -13.19
C PHE A 119 -4.04 0.32 -13.86
N SER A 120 -3.64 0.20 -15.12
CA SER A 120 -3.19 1.29 -15.96
C SER A 120 -4.00 1.34 -17.26
N CYS A 121 -4.07 2.50 -17.89
CA CYS A 121 -4.64 2.64 -19.23
C CYS A 121 -3.95 3.80 -19.96
N ARG A 122 -4.57 4.39 -21.00
CA ARG A 122 -3.97 5.53 -21.71
C ARG A 122 -3.88 6.81 -20.85
N SER A 123 -4.95 7.20 -20.16
CA SER A 123 -5.07 8.52 -19.50
C SER A 123 -5.76 8.47 -18.13
N GLY A 124 -5.76 7.32 -17.46
CA GLY A 124 -6.34 7.12 -16.12
C GLY A 124 -7.85 6.80 -16.05
N ARG A 125 -8.64 7.14 -17.08
CA ARG A 125 -10.11 6.98 -17.01
C ARG A 125 -10.59 5.52 -17.00
N ARG A 126 -10.07 4.70 -17.91
CA ARG A 126 -10.43 3.27 -18.00
C ARG A 126 -9.90 2.48 -16.81
N SER A 127 -8.73 2.84 -16.29
CA SER A 127 -8.15 2.19 -15.11
C SER A 127 -8.92 2.49 -13.82
N LEU A 128 -9.61 3.64 -13.73
CA LEU A 128 -10.55 3.91 -12.64
C LEU A 128 -11.76 2.96 -12.70
N VAL A 129 -12.34 2.76 -13.90
CA VAL A 129 -13.43 1.78 -14.10
C VAL A 129 -12.96 0.36 -13.79
N ALA A 130 -11.73 0.00 -14.21
CA ALA A 130 -11.12 -1.28 -13.89
C ALA A 130 -11.00 -1.53 -12.38
N LEU A 131 -10.59 -0.50 -11.64
CA LEU A 131 -10.54 -0.52 -10.18
C LEU A 131 -11.94 -0.78 -9.59
N GLU A 132 -12.95 -0.05 -10.02
CA GLU A 132 -14.34 -0.22 -9.53
C GLU A 132 -14.85 -1.64 -9.81
N ASN A 133 -14.62 -2.17 -11.01
CA ASN A 133 -14.97 -3.55 -11.38
C ASN A 133 -14.27 -4.57 -10.47
N ALA A 134 -12.97 -4.42 -10.24
CA ALA A 134 -12.21 -5.33 -9.38
C ALA A 134 -12.71 -5.33 -7.93
N LEU A 135 -12.99 -4.14 -7.37
CA LEU A 135 -13.58 -4.01 -6.04
C LEU A 135 -14.95 -4.68 -5.97
N SER A 136 -15.78 -4.54 -7.01
CA SER A 136 -17.14 -5.12 -7.05
C SER A 136 -17.15 -6.65 -7.01
N VAL A 137 -16.09 -7.30 -7.51
CA VAL A 137 -15.95 -8.76 -7.51
C VAL A 137 -15.10 -9.30 -6.36
N GLY A 138 -14.67 -8.44 -5.43
CA GLY A 138 -14.07 -8.85 -4.16
C GLY A 138 -12.56 -8.69 -4.04
N TYR A 139 -11.87 -8.10 -5.03
CA TYR A 139 -10.46 -7.76 -4.89
C TYR A 139 -10.30 -6.64 -3.85
N LYS A 140 -9.45 -6.83 -2.85
CA LYS A 140 -9.35 -5.90 -1.71
C LYS A 140 -8.29 -4.82 -1.93
N ASN A 141 -7.18 -5.22 -2.57
CA ASN A 141 -5.97 -4.41 -2.72
C ASN A 141 -5.79 -3.90 -4.17
N ALA A 142 -6.89 -3.49 -4.80
CA ALA A 142 -6.88 -2.87 -6.11
C ALA A 142 -6.61 -1.36 -6.04
N LYS A 143 -5.80 -0.86 -6.97
CA LYS A 143 -5.44 0.55 -7.18
C LYS A 143 -5.45 0.87 -8.67
N HIS A 144 -5.42 2.15 -9.03
CA HIS A 144 -5.25 2.58 -10.41
C HIS A 144 -4.21 3.69 -10.53
N TYR A 145 -3.45 3.65 -11.63
CA TYR A 145 -2.53 4.70 -12.01
C TYR A 145 -3.31 5.84 -12.70
N THR A 146 -3.31 7.00 -12.06
CA THR A 146 -4.10 8.18 -12.46
C THR A 146 -3.63 8.82 -13.75
N GLY A 147 -2.32 8.83 -13.99
CA GLY A 147 -1.72 9.45 -15.18
C GLY A 147 -1.81 8.60 -16.45
N GLY A 148 -1.87 7.27 -16.29
CA GLY A 148 -1.83 6.32 -17.40
C GLY A 148 -0.56 6.43 -18.25
N TRP A 149 -0.58 5.79 -19.42
CA TRP A 149 0.54 5.79 -20.37
C TRP A 149 1.05 7.19 -20.72
N LEU A 150 0.14 8.17 -20.89
CA LEU A 150 0.52 9.54 -21.25
C LEU A 150 1.38 10.22 -20.18
N ASP A 151 1.21 9.87 -18.91
CA ASP A 151 2.06 10.36 -17.83
C ASP A 151 3.36 9.57 -17.75
N TRP A 152 3.29 8.24 -17.92
CA TRP A 152 4.48 7.37 -17.96
C TRP A 152 5.47 7.83 -19.03
N GLU A 153 5.00 8.05 -20.26
CA GLU A 153 5.81 8.45 -21.41
C GLU A 153 6.53 9.78 -21.20
N LYS A 154 5.91 10.73 -20.49
CA LYS A 154 6.54 12.02 -20.17
C LYS A 154 7.75 11.87 -19.27
N HIS A 155 7.77 10.87 -18.40
CA HIS A 155 8.86 10.60 -17.47
C HIS A 155 9.97 9.72 -18.06
N GLN A 156 9.80 9.19 -19.28
CA GLN A 156 10.83 8.44 -19.99
C GLN A 156 11.73 9.31 -20.89
N LYS A 157 11.44 10.61 -20.96
CA LYS A 157 12.20 11.60 -21.74
C LYS A 157 13.20 12.33 -20.86
#